data_AF-A0A2J0L703-F1
#
_entry.id   AF-A0A2J0L703-F1
#
_cell.length_a   1.000
_cell.length_b   1.000
_cell.length_c   1.000
_cell.angle_alpha   90.00
_cell.angle_beta   90.00
_cell.angle_gamma   90.00
#
_symmetry.space_group_name_H-M   'P 1'
#
loop_
_entity.id
_entity.type
_entity.pdbx_description
1 polymer ?
#
loop_
_entity_poly.entity_id
_entity_poly.type
_entity_poly.pdbx_seq_one_letter_code
_entity_poly.pdbx_strand_id
1 'polypeptide(L)'
;TAGLPFIGTQNATDFVMRTNNAEKVRVTSTGNVGIGTTSPQGLLDVNGTIFQRGASLHADYVFEPSYELESIEDHSQYMWANKHLQAVPVAAKDDKGQDIVNWGERNRGVLEELEKAHVYIQQLDKRVKELEEKGTIPTV
;
A
#
# COMPACT_ATOMS: atom_id res chain seq x y z
N THR A 1 2.05 -19.09 -36.53
CA THR A 1 2.20 -17.70 -36.05
C THR A 1 3.67 -17.45 -35.87
N ALA A 2 4.26 -16.45 -36.53
CA ALA A 2 5.67 -16.11 -36.31
C ALA A 2 5.85 -15.70 -34.84
N GLY A 3 6.86 -16.27 -34.15
CA GLY A 3 7.12 -15.96 -32.75
C GLY A 3 7.41 -14.47 -32.56
N LEU A 4 6.93 -13.90 -31.45
CA LEU A 4 7.23 -12.51 -31.09
C LEU A 4 8.75 -12.35 -30.90
N PRO A 5 9.37 -11.25 -31.38
CA PRO A 5 10.76 -10.96 -31.05
C PRO A 5 10.90 -10.82 -29.53
N PHE A 6 11.92 -11.44 -28.94
CA PHE A 6 12.16 -11.40 -27.50
C PHE A 6 13.65 -11.24 -27.19
N ILE A 7 13.94 -10.76 -25.97
CA ILE A 7 15.27 -10.76 -25.37
C ILE A 7 15.22 -11.75 -24.21
N GLY A 8 16.05 -12.80 -24.25
CA GLY A 8 16.05 -13.80 -23.20
C GLY A 8 16.61 -15.14 -23.65
N THR A 9 16.24 -16.19 -22.92
CA THR A 9 16.60 -17.59 -23.16
C THR A 9 15.35 -18.36 -23.63
N GLN A 10 15.55 -19.44 -24.42
CA GLN A 10 14.47 -20.34 -24.86
C GLN A 10 14.48 -21.69 -24.12
N ASN A 11 15.48 -21.92 -23.28
CA ASN A 11 15.69 -23.17 -22.56
C ASN A 11 15.62 -22.92 -21.05
N ALA A 12 15.80 -23.97 -20.25
CA ALA A 12 15.84 -23.90 -18.78
C ALA A 12 17.15 -23.25 -18.26
N THR A 13 17.46 -22.05 -18.75
CA THR A 13 18.60 -21.24 -18.33
C THR A 13 18.10 -19.87 -17.96
N ASP A 14 18.59 -19.36 -16.84
CA ASP A 14 18.21 -18.04 -16.34
C ASP A 14 18.71 -16.92 -17.26
N PHE A 15 17.92 -15.87 -17.39
CA PHE A 15 18.34 -14.64 -18.06
C PHE A 15 18.93 -13.69 -17.02
N VAL A 16 20.17 -13.24 -17.23
CA VAL A 16 20.92 -12.45 -16.24
C VAL A 16 21.42 -11.14 -16.85
N MET A 17 21.16 -10.03 -16.16
CA MET A 17 21.74 -8.71 -16.47
C MET A 17 22.85 -8.39 -15.46
N ARG A 18 24.03 -8.03 -15.99
CA ARG A 18 25.24 -7.76 -15.20
C ARG A 18 25.79 -6.37 -15.51
N THR A 19 26.46 -5.77 -14.53
CA THR A 19 27.36 -4.62 -14.73
C THR A 19 28.54 -4.76 -13.78
N ASN A 20 29.72 -4.28 -14.17
CA ASN A 20 30.96 -4.45 -13.42
C ASN A 20 31.23 -5.91 -13.00
N ASN A 21 30.98 -6.86 -13.92
CA ASN A 21 31.05 -8.31 -13.68
C ASN A 21 30.22 -8.81 -12.47
N ALA A 22 29.23 -8.05 -12.01
CA ALA A 22 28.33 -8.43 -10.93
C ALA A 22 26.89 -8.53 -11.45
N GLU A 23 26.19 -9.58 -11.02
CA GLU A 23 24.77 -9.74 -11.31
C GLU A 23 23.95 -8.66 -10.61
N LYS A 24 22.98 -8.09 -11.35
CA LYS A 24 22.07 -7.05 -10.84
C LYS A 24 20.61 -7.47 -10.94
N VAL A 25 20.24 -8.13 -12.04
CA VAL A 25 18.88 -8.63 -12.25
C VAL A 25 18.94 -10.02 -12.84
N ARG A 26 18.02 -10.88 -12.42
CA ARG A 26 17.82 -12.22 -12.96
C ARG A 26 16.34 -12.45 -13.21
N VAL A 27 16.04 -13.17 -14.29
CA VAL A 27 14.79 -13.91 -14.46
C VAL A 27 15.16 -15.39 -14.44
N THR A 28 14.67 -16.13 -13.43
CA THR A 28 14.92 -17.57 -13.35
C THR A 28 14.19 -18.30 -14.46
N SER A 29 14.66 -19.48 -14.84
CA SER A 29 13.97 -20.38 -15.76
C SER A 29 12.57 -20.79 -15.29
N THR A 30 12.27 -20.63 -14.00
CA THR A 30 10.95 -20.84 -13.39
C THR A 30 10.06 -19.59 -13.37
N GLY A 31 10.57 -18.43 -13.81
CA GLY A 31 9.81 -17.18 -13.96
C GLY A 31 9.94 -16.18 -12.82
N ASN A 32 10.75 -16.44 -11.79
CA ASN A 32 10.99 -15.49 -10.70
C ASN A 32 11.97 -14.40 -11.12
N VAL A 33 11.68 -13.15 -10.74
CA VAL A 33 12.55 -12.00 -10.98
C VAL A 33 13.28 -11.62 -9.70
N GLY A 34 14.61 -11.63 -9.73
CA GLY A 34 15.46 -11.16 -8.63
C GLY A 34 16.16 -9.86 -9.00
N ILE A 35 16.17 -8.86 -8.11
CA ILE A 35 16.97 -7.64 -8.21
C ILE A 35 17.90 -7.58 -6.99
N GLY A 36 19.21 -7.60 -7.22
CA GLY A 36 20.22 -7.65 -6.15
C GLY A 36 20.32 -9.00 -5.41
N THR A 37 19.64 -10.05 -5.90
CA THR A 37 19.69 -11.42 -5.37
C THR A 37 19.79 -12.42 -6.52
N THR A 38 20.50 -13.53 -6.29
CA THR A 38 20.62 -14.65 -7.24
C THR A 38 19.64 -15.79 -6.95
N SER A 39 18.96 -15.75 -5.80
CA SER A 39 18.06 -16.81 -5.31
C SER A 39 16.71 -16.22 -4.89
N PRO A 40 15.93 -15.67 -5.83
CA PRO A 40 14.66 -15.02 -5.51
C PRO A 40 13.68 -16.00 -4.88
N GLN A 41 13.09 -15.60 -3.74
CA GLN A 41 12.14 -16.43 -2.98
C GLN A 41 10.69 -16.31 -3.46
N GLY A 42 10.39 -15.40 -4.39
CA GLY A 42 9.07 -15.18 -4.97
C GLY A 42 9.15 -14.61 -6.39
N LEU A 43 7.98 -14.29 -6.98
CA LEU A 43 7.89 -13.80 -8.36
C LEU A 43 8.68 -12.51 -8.59
N LEU A 44 8.75 -11.65 -7.58
CA LEU A 44 9.65 -10.49 -7.54
C LEU A 44 10.31 -10.43 -6.16
N ASP A 45 11.63 -10.46 -6.14
CA ASP A 45 12.45 -10.36 -4.92
C ASP A 45 13.51 -9.27 -5.11
N VAL A 46 13.48 -8.24 -4.27
CA VAL A 46 14.41 -7.11 -4.33
C VAL A 46 15.22 -7.07 -3.04
N ASN A 47 16.50 -7.39 -3.15
CA ASN A 47 17.44 -7.31 -2.03
C ASN A 47 18.02 -5.90 -1.91
N GLY A 48 17.30 -5.02 -1.21
CA GLY A 48 17.70 -3.65 -0.93
C GLY A 48 16.52 -2.68 -0.84
N THR A 49 16.82 -1.39 -0.62
CA THR A 49 15.81 -0.32 -0.55
C THR A 49 15.29 0.08 -1.93
N ILE A 50 13.97 0.20 -2.06
CA ILE A 50 13.31 0.70 -3.28
C ILE A 50 13.09 2.22 -3.15
N PHE A 51 13.79 3.00 -3.98
CA PHE A 51 13.55 4.44 -4.09
C PHE A 51 12.60 4.73 -5.26
N GLN A 52 11.31 4.95 -4.95
CA GLN A 52 10.32 5.37 -5.93
C GLN A 52 10.28 6.90 -6.02
N ARG A 53 10.46 7.46 -7.23
CA ARG A 53 10.31 8.91 -7.48
C ARG A 53 8.99 9.18 -8.19
N GLY A 54 8.33 10.28 -7.85
CA GLY A 54 7.05 10.67 -8.47
C GLY A 54 5.83 9.92 -7.96
N ALA A 55 5.94 9.23 -6.82
CA ALA A 55 4.76 8.68 -6.13
C ALA A 55 4.04 9.82 -5.39
N SER A 56 2.85 10.20 -5.85
CA SER A 56 1.95 11.07 -5.08
C SER A 56 1.31 10.26 -3.96
N LEU A 57 1.99 10.21 -2.82
CA LEU A 57 1.53 9.48 -1.63
C LEU A 57 0.85 10.36 -0.59
N HIS A 58 0.83 11.69 -0.77
CA HIS A 58 0.34 12.62 0.25
C HIS A 58 -1.19 12.64 0.27
N ALA A 59 -1.76 12.64 1.47
CA ALA A 59 -3.20 12.65 1.71
C ALA A 59 -3.68 13.93 2.42
N ASP A 60 -2.87 15.00 2.44
CA ASP A 60 -3.08 16.24 3.20
C ASP A 60 -4.44 16.94 2.97
N TYR A 61 -5.19 16.56 1.94
CA TYR A 61 -6.53 17.10 1.66
C TYR A 61 -7.57 16.79 2.75
N VAL A 62 -7.33 15.80 3.63
CA VAL A 62 -8.24 15.51 4.76
C VAL A 62 -8.34 16.68 5.73
N PHE A 63 -7.34 17.56 5.75
CA PHE A 63 -7.31 18.75 6.59
C PHE A 63 -7.88 20.00 5.93
N GLU A 64 -8.29 19.92 4.65
CA GLU A 64 -8.85 21.07 3.94
C GLU A 64 -10.25 21.40 4.46
N PRO A 65 -10.64 22.68 4.59
CA PRO A 65 -11.97 23.06 5.08
C PRO A 65 -13.14 22.54 4.23
N SER A 66 -12.89 22.22 2.96
CA SER A 66 -13.88 21.65 2.06
C SER A 66 -13.99 20.12 2.14
N TYR A 67 -13.16 19.45 2.94
CA TYR A 67 -13.25 18.01 3.12
C TYR A 67 -14.42 17.65 4.04
N GLU A 68 -15.39 16.92 3.51
CA GLU A 68 -16.52 16.40 4.28
C GLU A 68 -16.09 15.15 5.05
N LEU A 69 -15.57 15.35 6.26
CA LEU A 69 -15.21 14.24 7.14
C LEU A 69 -16.47 13.53 7.66
N GLU A 70 -16.61 12.26 7.29
CA GLU A 70 -17.62 11.35 7.82
C GLU A 70 -17.54 11.20 9.36
N SER A 71 -18.66 10.91 10.01
CA SER A 71 -18.69 10.76 11.46
C SER A 71 -17.93 9.50 11.91
N ILE A 72 -17.45 9.48 13.16
CA ILE A 72 -16.81 8.29 13.75
C ILE A 72 -17.73 7.06 13.66
N GLU A 73 -19.04 7.27 13.80
CA GLU A 73 -20.03 6.20 13.75
C GLU A 73 -20.19 5.66 12.32
N ASP A 74 -20.38 6.52 11.33
CA ASP A 74 -20.52 6.13 9.93
C ASP A 74 -19.25 5.42 9.42
N HIS A 75 -18.08 5.96 9.78
CA HIS A 75 -16.78 5.38 9.46
C HIS A 75 -16.64 3.95 10.05
N SER A 76 -16.93 3.80 11.34
CA SER A 76 -16.88 2.51 12.04
C SER A 76 -17.85 1.49 11.41
N GLN A 77 -19.09 1.91 11.14
CA GLN A 77 -20.08 1.04 10.49
C GLN A 77 -19.59 0.54 9.13
N TYR A 78 -19.03 1.42 8.31
CA TYR A 78 -18.45 1.04 7.03
C TYR A 78 -17.33 0.01 7.21
N MET A 79 -16.38 0.28 8.11
CA MET A 79 -15.24 -0.61 8.37
C MET A 79 -15.68 -2.02 8.78
N TRP A 80 -16.64 -2.13 9.69
CA TRP A 80 -17.14 -3.41 10.18
C TRP A 80 -17.98 -4.15 9.15
N ALA A 81 -18.80 -3.42 8.38
CA ALA A 81 -19.63 -4.00 7.33
C ALA A 81 -18.78 -4.56 6.17
N ASN A 82 -17.75 -3.83 5.76
CA ASN A 82 -16.92 -4.16 4.60
C ASN A 82 -15.63 -4.91 4.94
N LYS A 83 -15.29 -5.01 6.24
CA LYS A 83 -13.99 -5.53 6.73
C LYS A 83 -12.79 -4.85 6.06
N HIS A 84 -12.97 -3.58 5.70
CA HIS A 84 -12.05 -2.83 4.84
C HIS A 84 -12.14 -1.33 5.12
N LEU A 85 -11.04 -0.61 4.88
CA LEU A 85 -10.95 0.83 5.07
C LEU A 85 -11.38 1.57 3.81
N GLN A 86 -12.19 2.62 3.93
CA GLN A 86 -12.84 3.28 2.79
C GLN A 86 -11.83 3.88 1.80
N ALA A 87 -10.76 4.54 2.29
CA ALA A 87 -9.78 5.16 1.40
C ALA A 87 -8.74 4.17 0.82
N VAL A 88 -8.65 2.95 1.37
CA VAL A 88 -7.72 1.94 0.85
C VAL A 88 -8.35 1.32 -0.40
N PRO A 89 -7.68 1.28 -1.56
CA PRO A 89 -8.19 0.60 -2.73
C PRO A 89 -8.37 -0.90 -2.45
N VAL A 90 -9.51 -1.45 -2.87
CA VAL A 90 -9.74 -2.90 -2.89
C VAL A 90 -8.85 -3.52 -3.97
N ALA A 91 -8.20 -4.63 -3.65
CA ALA A 91 -7.39 -5.33 -4.64
C ALA A 91 -8.25 -5.75 -5.84
N ALA A 92 -7.83 -5.37 -7.04
CA ALA A 92 -8.39 -5.92 -8.26
C ALA A 92 -7.89 -7.36 -8.45
N LYS A 93 -8.61 -8.20 -9.19
CA LYS A 93 -8.15 -9.55 -9.53
C LYS A 93 -7.64 -9.57 -10.97
N ASP A 94 -6.50 -10.21 -11.21
CA ASP A 94 -6.01 -10.49 -12.56
C ASP A 94 -6.75 -11.69 -13.20
N ASP A 95 -6.40 -12.02 -14.45
CA ASP A 95 -6.96 -13.17 -15.19
C ASP A 95 -6.72 -14.53 -14.51
N LYS A 96 -5.83 -14.57 -13.51
CA LYS A 96 -5.48 -15.76 -12.72
C LYS A 96 -6.05 -15.71 -11.29
N GLY A 97 -6.86 -14.70 -10.97
CA GLY A 97 -7.45 -14.51 -9.64
C GLY A 97 -6.46 -14.02 -8.58
N GLN A 98 -5.29 -13.53 -8.97
CA GLN A 98 -4.30 -12.93 -8.06
C GLN A 98 -4.66 -11.48 -7.78
N ASP A 99 -4.39 -11.03 -6.56
CA ASP A 99 -4.60 -9.64 -6.15
C ASP A 99 -3.59 -8.71 -6.84
N ILE A 100 -4.11 -7.78 -7.65
CA ILE A 100 -3.40 -6.63 -8.17
C ILE A 100 -3.61 -5.47 -7.20
N VAL A 101 -2.51 -5.02 -6.61
CA VAL A 101 -2.50 -3.88 -5.69
C VAL A 101 -1.58 -2.81 -6.26
N ASN A 102 -2.14 -1.62 -6.50
CA ASN A 102 -1.32 -0.44 -6.74
C ASN A 102 -0.72 0.02 -5.40
N TRP A 103 0.57 -0.26 -5.19
CA TRP A 103 1.25 0.06 -3.92
C TRP A 103 1.19 1.54 -3.56
N GLY A 104 1.23 2.43 -4.55
CA GLY A 104 1.16 3.88 -4.32
C GLY A 104 -0.23 4.30 -3.83
N GLU A 105 -1.28 3.87 -4.53
CA GLU A 105 -2.67 4.15 -4.12
C GLU A 105 -3.01 3.52 -2.78
N ARG A 106 -2.52 2.30 -2.52
CA ARG A 106 -2.70 1.63 -1.23
C ARG A 106 -2.07 2.45 -0.10
N ASN A 107 -0.83 2.87 -0.25
CA ASN A 107 -0.15 3.65 0.78
C ASN A 107 -0.78 5.04 0.97
N ARG A 108 -1.23 5.69 -0.11
CA ARG A 108 -1.98 6.94 -0.02
C ARG A 108 -3.27 6.75 0.78
N GLY A 109 -4.04 5.70 0.50
CA GLY A 109 -5.26 5.37 1.24
C GLY A 109 -4.99 5.11 2.72
N VAL A 110 -3.91 4.40 3.06
CA VAL A 110 -3.50 4.18 4.45
C VAL A 110 -3.15 5.50 5.16
N LEU A 111 -2.50 6.44 4.46
CA LEU A 111 -2.19 7.76 5.01
C LEU A 111 -3.47 8.58 5.23
N GLU A 112 -4.42 8.55 4.30
CA GLU A 112 -5.73 9.20 4.48
C GLU A 112 -6.45 8.71 5.74
N GLU A 113 -6.51 7.39 5.94
CA GLU A 113 -7.14 6.78 7.12
C GLU A 113 -6.40 7.14 8.42
N LEU A 114 -5.07 7.26 8.36
CA LEU A 114 -4.26 7.72 9.49
C LEU A 114 -4.59 9.19 9.84
N GLU A 115 -4.74 10.06 8.84
CA GLU A 115 -5.12 11.46 9.06
C GLU A 115 -6.53 11.58 9.65
N LYS A 116 -7.51 10.83 9.13
CA LYS A 116 -8.85 10.74 9.72
C LYS A 116 -8.79 10.30 11.19
N ALA A 117 -8.00 9.27 11.51
CA ALA A 117 -7.83 8.80 12.88
C ALA A 117 -7.31 9.90 13.82
N HIS A 118 -6.37 10.74 13.38
CA HIS A 118 -5.90 11.87 14.17
C HIS A 118 -7.01 12.91 14.43
N VAL A 119 -7.86 13.19 13.43
CA VAL A 119 -9.01 14.08 13.60
C VAL A 119 -10.03 13.49 14.57
N TYR A 120 -10.33 12.19 14.47
CA TYR A 120 -11.24 11.51 15.38
C TYR A 120 -10.73 11.49 16.83
N ILE A 121 -9.43 11.24 17.04
CA ILE A 121 -8.81 11.30 18.37
C ILE A 121 -8.93 12.72 18.96
N GLN A 122 -8.69 13.77 18.16
CA GLN A 122 -8.86 15.15 18.58
C GLN A 122 -10.32 15.47 18.97
N GLN A 123 -11.30 14.98 18.21
CA GLN A 123 -12.73 15.14 18.53
C GLN A 123 -13.10 14.44 19.84
N LEU A 124 -12.58 13.23 20.07
CA LEU A 124 -12.79 12.49 21.31
C LEU A 124 -12.15 13.20 22.51
N ASP A 125 -10.92 13.70 22.39
CA ASP A 125 -10.24 14.47 23.45
C ASP A 125 -11.05 15.72 23.86
N LYS A 126 -11.55 16.48 22.88
CA LYS A 126 -12.44 17.62 23.15
C LYS A 126 -13.69 17.20 23.92
N ARG A 127 -14.34 16.11 23.48
CA ARG A 127 -15.56 15.61 24.12
C ARG A 127 -15.30 15.11 25.54
N VAL A 128 -14.17 14.44 25.78
CA VAL A 128 -13.77 13.99 27.14
C VAL A 128 -13.58 15.19 28.06
N LYS A 129 -12.85 16.22 27.62
CA LYS A 129 -12.65 17.46 28.41
C LYS A 129 -13.97 18.14 28.76
N GLU A 130 -14.88 18.28 27.79
CA GLU A 130 -16.21 18.85 28.04
C GLU A 130 -17.04 18.02 29.05
N LEU A 131 -16.89 16.69 29.05
CA LEU A 131 -17.58 15.80 30.00
C LEU A 131 -16.96 15.85 31.40
N GLU A 132 -15.65 15.99 31.50
CA GLU A 132 -14.91 16.21 32.75
C GLU A 132 -15.28 17.55 33.39
N GLU A 133 -15.31 18.63 32.61
CA GLU A 133 -15.72 19.98 33.07
C GLU A 133 -17.18 20.01 33.56
N LYS A 134 -18.06 19.20 32.94
CA LYS A 134 -19.47 19.05 33.35
C LYS A 134 -19.65 18.08 34.54
N GLY A 135 -18.58 17.57 35.14
CA GLY A 135 -18.61 16.72 36.33
C GLY A 135 -19.26 15.34 36.11
N THR A 136 -19.30 14.85 34.85
CA THR A 136 -20.01 13.60 34.50
C THR A 136 -19.07 12.38 34.50
N ILE A 137 -17.76 12.56 34.65
CA ILE A 137 -16.77 11.48 34.78
C ILE A 137 -15.85 11.79 35.97
N PRO A 138 -15.65 10.88 36.94
CA PRO A 138 -14.68 11.09 38.00
C PRO A 138 -13.27 11.08 37.39
N THR A 139 -12.51 12.16 37.61
CA THR A 139 -11.09 12.28 37.25
C THR A 139 -10.31 11.14 37.90
N VAL A 140 -9.51 10.41 37.10
CA VAL A 140 -8.59 9.36 37.57
C VAL A 140 -7.32 9.99 38.12
#